data_AF-A0A935F3X5-F1
#
_entry.id   AF-A0A935F3X5-F1
#
_cell.length_a   1.000
_cell.length_b   1.000
_cell.length_c   1.000
_cell.angle_alpha   90.00
_cell.angle_beta   90.00
_cell.angle_gamma   90.00
#
_symmetry.space_group_name_H-M   'P 1'
#
loop_
_entity.id
_entity.type
_entity.pdbx_description
1 polymer ?
#
loop_
_entity_poly.entity_id
_entity_poly.type
_entity_poly.pdbx_seq_one_letter_code
_entity_poly.pdbx_strand_id
1 'polypeptide(L)'
;MIRKKAARVVTWPMMLVGVLLLGPMIALAFGKASLGGDWWRATHRPTGLAPPAEANAGAIVQAYAARTFGWRGAFAVHTWIAAKPAGADRYTRYEVIGWQARGGGSAV
;
A
#
# COMPACT_ATOMS: atom_id res chain seq x y z
N MET A 1 6.39 -17.55 -48.66
CA MET A 1 7.03 -17.75 -47.33
C MET A 1 7.16 -16.47 -46.50
N ILE A 2 7.48 -15.32 -47.13
CA ILE A 2 7.77 -14.02 -46.47
C ILE A 2 6.56 -13.40 -45.73
N ARG A 3 5.36 -13.44 -46.32
CA ARG A 3 4.12 -12.91 -45.69
C ARG A 3 3.74 -13.58 -44.36
N LYS A 4 3.98 -14.90 -44.23
CA LYS A 4 3.71 -15.63 -42.97
C LYS A 4 4.72 -15.28 -41.87
N LYS A 5 5.97 -14.96 -42.22
CA LYS A 5 6.98 -14.46 -41.27
C LYS A 5 6.64 -13.04 -40.80
N ALA A 6 6.29 -12.14 -41.72
CA ALA A 6 5.88 -10.77 -41.37
C ALA A 6 4.63 -10.74 -40.47
N ALA A 7 3.62 -11.58 -40.76
CA ALA A 7 2.44 -11.70 -39.90
C ALA A 7 2.81 -12.17 -38.48
N ARG A 8 3.73 -13.15 -38.34
CA ARG A 8 4.20 -13.63 -37.04
C ARG A 8 4.98 -12.58 -36.25
N VAL A 9 5.77 -11.75 -36.94
CA VAL A 9 6.55 -10.66 -36.33
C VAL A 9 5.64 -9.56 -35.77
N VAL A 10 4.41 -9.42 -36.28
CA VAL A 10 3.43 -8.45 -35.75
C VAL A 10 2.51 -9.09 -34.72
N THR A 11 2.05 -10.33 -34.93
CA THR A 11 1.09 -10.97 -34.02
C THR A 11 1.71 -11.36 -32.68
N TRP A 12 2.96 -11.82 -32.65
CA TRP A 12 3.61 -12.23 -31.40
C TRP A 12 3.80 -11.07 -30.42
N PRO A 13 4.35 -9.91 -30.82
CA PRO A 13 4.41 -8.75 -29.94
C PRO A 13 3.03 -8.27 -29.51
N MET A 14 2.04 -8.29 -30.39
CA MET A 14 0.68 -7.87 -30.04
C MET A 14 0.03 -8.80 -29.01
N MET A 15 0.22 -10.12 -29.15
CA MET A 15 -0.22 -11.09 -28.14
C MET A 15 0.54 -10.92 -26.83
N LEU A 16 1.86 -10.69 -26.87
CA LEU A 16 2.67 -10.45 -25.67
C LEU A 16 2.19 -9.19 -24.92
N VAL A 17 1.95 -8.09 -25.65
CA VAL A 17 1.38 -6.86 -25.07
C VAL A 17 0.00 -7.13 -24.49
N GLY A 18 -0.85 -7.89 -25.18
CA GLY A 18 -2.16 -8.29 -24.67
C GLY A 18 -2.06 -9.05 -23.33
N VAL A 19 -1.14 -10.02 -23.23
CA VAL A 19 -0.89 -10.78 -22.00
C VAL A 19 -0.34 -9.87 -20.89
N LEU A 20 0.59 -8.96 -21.21
CA LEU A 20 1.15 -8.02 -20.24
C LEU A 20 0.10 -7.03 -19.69
N LEU A 21 -0.85 -6.62 -20.52
CA LEU A 21 -1.92 -5.70 -20.12
C LEU A 21 -3.08 -6.39 -19.38
N LEU A 22 -3.22 -7.71 -19.50
CA LEU A 22 -4.30 -8.45 -18.85
C LEU A 22 -4.28 -8.26 -17.32
N GLY A 23 -3.10 -8.32 -16.69
CA GLY A 23 -2.95 -8.13 -15.24
C GLY A 23 -3.44 -6.75 -14.76
N PRO A 24 -2.89 -5.63 -15.30
CA PRO A 24 -3.38 -4.29 -15.01
C PRO A 24 -4.88 -4.12 -15.29
N MET A 25 -5.39 -4.65 -16.40
CA MET A 25 -6.83 -4.56 -16.73
C MET A 25 -7.71 -5.25 -15.68
N ILE A 26 -7.31 -6.43 -15.20
CA ILE A 26 -8.01 -7.13 -14.11
C ILE A 26 -7.94 -6.30 -12.81
N ALA A 27 -6.78 -5.72 -12.50
CA ALA A 27 -6.61 -4.88 -11.33
C ALA A 27 -7.44 -3.58 -11.40
N LEU A 28 -7.64 -3.00 -12.58
CA LEU A 28 -8.54 -1.86 -12.78
C LEU A 28 -10.02 -2.24 -12.65
N ALA A 29 -10.40 -3.39 -13.21
CA ALA A 29 -11.80 -3.84 -13.25
C ALA A 29 -12.30 -4.36 -11.89
N PHE A 30 -11.44 -5.05 -11.13
CA PHE A 30 -11.83 -5.77 -9.91
C PHE A 30 -10.99 -5.42 -8.68
N GLY A 31 -9.92 -4.65 -8.84
CA GLY A 31 -9.04 -4.31 -7.73
C GLY A 31 -9.69 -3.33 -6.76
N LYS A 32 -9.37 -3.49 -5.47
CA LYS A 32 -9.75 -2.56 -4.40
C LYS A 32 -8.66 -1.52 -4.10
N ALA A 33 -7.62 -1.45 -4.93
CA ALA A 33 -6.54 -0.48 -4.75
C ALA A 33 -7.00 0.89 -5.23
N SER A 34 -7.00 1.88 -4.33
CA SER A 34 -7.23 3.26 -4.73
C SER A 34 -6.05 3.75 -5.57
N LEU A 35 -6.31 4.04 -6.84
CA LEU A 35 -5.31 4.57 -7.76
C LEU A 35 -5.13 6.09 -7.60
N GLY A 36 -6.09 6.75 -6.96
CA GLY A 36 -6.04 8.15 -6.57
C GLY A 36 -5.69 8.33 -5.09
N GLY A 37 -5.13 9.50 -4.75
CA GLY A 37 -4.81 9.90 -3.38
C GLY A 37 -3.39 10.41 -3.25
N ASP A 38 -3.27 11.69 -2.91
CA ASP A 38 -2.00 12.34 -2.63
C ASP A 38 -1.59 12.07 -1.18
N TRP A 39 -0.41 11.47 -0.97
CA TRP A 39 0.11 11.21 0.38
C TRP A 39 0.21 12.51 1.21
N TRP A 40 0.51 13.64 0.57
CA TRP A 40 0.65 14.94 1.24
C TRP A 40 -0.69 15.55 1.68
N ARG A 41 -1.82 15.05 1.17
CA ARG A 41 -3.19 15.42 1.60
C ARG A 41 -3.80 14.40 2.55
N ALA A 42 -3.09 13.30 2.83
CA ALA A 42 -3.63 12.24 3.67
C ALA A 42 -3.86 12.75 5.09
N THR A 43 -5.02 12.38 5.68
CA THR A 43 -5.31 12.71 7.07
C THR A 43 -4.50 11.82 8.01
N HIS A 44 -3.99 12.39 9.10
CA HIS A 44 -3.32 11.65 10.17
C HIS A 44 -4.28 11.32 11.34
N ARG A 45 -5.59 11.49 11.14
CA ARG A 45 -6.59 11.16 12.14
C ARG A 45 -6.61 9.65 12.44
N PRO A 46 -6.91 9.25 13.69
CA PRO A 46 -7.07 7.84 14.04
C PRO A 46 -8.14 7.17 13.16
N THR A 47 -7.89 5.92 12.76
CA THR A 47 -8.83 5.12 11.97
C THR A 47 -9.98 4.53 12.79
N GLY A 48 -9.91 4.62 14.12
CA GLY A 48 -10.91 4.05 15.03
C GLY A 48 -10.89 2.52 15.15
N LEU A 49 -9.88 1.85 14.57
CA LEU A 49 -9.74 0.40 14.66
C LEU A 49 -9.28 -0.07 16.05
N ALA A 50 -8.45 0.72 16.73
CA ALA A 50 -8.07 0.47 18.11
C ALA A 50 -9.22 0.89 19.05
N PRO A 51 -9.43 0.18 20.17
CA PRO A 51 -10.33 0.68 21.20
C PRO A 51 -9.82 2.03 21.73
N PRO A 52 -10.72 2.89 22.26
CA PRO A 52 -10.30 4.10 22.97
C PRO A 52 -9.29 3.74 24.06
N ALA A 53 -8.20 4.50 24.15
CA ALA A 53 -7.11 4.18 25.07
C ALA A 53 -7.58 4.20 26.52
N GLU A 54 -8.53 5.07 26.86
CA GLU A 54 -9.10 5.23 28.20
C GLU A 54 -10.03 4.07 28.58
N ALA A 55 -10.59 3.36 27.60
CA ALA A 55 -11.57 2.29 27.82
C ALA A 55 -10.93 0.96 28.28
N ASN A 56 -9.60 0.84 28.27
CA ASN A 56 -8.90 -0.39 28.66
C ASN A 56 -7.64 -0.05 29.46
N ALA A 57 -7.59 -0.43 30.75
CA ALA A 57 -6.43 -0.12 31.60
C ALA A 57 -5.16 -0.94 31.27
N GLY A 58 -5.29 -2.06 30.57
CA GLY A 58 -4.18 -2.95 30.22
C GLY A 58 -3.27 -2.41 29.12
N ALA A 59 -2.12 -3.07 28.95
CA ALA A 59 -1.23 -2.82 27.83
C ALA A 59 -1.80 -3.44 26.54
N ILE A 60 -1.64 -2.73 25.41
CA ILE A 60 -2.15 -3.15 24.10
C ILE A 60 -1.06 -2.97 23.06
N VAL A 61 -0.84 -4.00 22.23
CA VAL A 61 0.00 -3.94 21.03
C VAL A 61 -0.80 -4.46 19.85
N GLN A 62 -0.88 -3.66 18.78
CA GLN A 62 -1.62 -4.01 17.57
C GLN A 62 -0.76 -3.78 16.34
N ALA A 63 -0.77 -4.73 15.41
CA ALA A 63 -0.13 -4.62 14.11
C ALA A 63 -1.18 -4.30 13.04
N TYR A 64 -0.85 -3.35 12.17
CA TYR A 64 -1.74 -2.86 11.12
C TYR A 64 -1.06 -2.89 9.77
N ALA A 65 -1.89 -2.98 8.73
CA ALA A 65 -1.49 -2.86 7.34
C ALA A 65 -2.56 -2.09 6.56
N ALA A 66 -2.13 -1.20 5.67
CA ALA A 66 -3.00 -0.57 4.68
C ALA A 66 -2.31 -0.51 3.32
N ARG A 67 -3.06 -0.46 2.22
CA ARG A 67 -2.48 -0.31 0.89
C ARG A 67 -1.66 0.99 0.81
N THR A 68 -0.52 0.91 0.12
CA THR A 68 0.29 2.11 -0.17
C THR A 68 -0.46 3.07 -1.11
N PHE A 69 -0.06 4.35 -1.09
CA PHE A 69 -0.70 5.38 -1.92
C PHE A 69 -0.50 5.13 -3.43
N GLY A 70 -1.53 5.47 -4.20
CA GLY A 70 -1.52 5.44 -5.67
C GLY A 70 -1.39 4.03 -6.26
N TRP A 71 -0.83 3.95 -7.47
CA TRP A 71 -0.69 2.69 -8.21
C TRP A 71 0.09 1.60 -7.46
N ARG A 72 0.99 2.00 -6.55
CA ARG A 72 1.76 1.09 -5.70
C ARG A 72 0.86 0.26 -4.79
N GLY A 73 -0.31 0.77 -4.42
CA GLY A 73 -1.32 0.08 -3.62
C GLY A 73 -1.86 -1.20 -4.27
N ALA A 74 -1.67 -1.37 -5.58
CA ALA A 74 -1.97 -2.64 -6.26
C ALA A 74 -0.98 -3.75 -5.88
N PHE A 75 0.23 -3.41 -5.48
CA PHE A 75 1.35 -4.33 -5.26
C PHE A 75 1.86 -4.37 -3.82
N ALA A 76 1.63 -3.31 -3.03
CA ALA A 76 2.26 -3.16 -1.72
C ALA A 76 1.32 -2.57 -0.65
N VAL A 77 1.56 -3.00 0.59
CA VAL A 77 0.97 -2.44 1.81
C VAL A 77 2.05 -1.74 2.64
N HIS A 78 1.66 -0.69 3.36
CA HIS A 78 2.44 -0.06 4.42
C HIS A 78 1.97 -0.62 5.77
N THR A 79 2.91 -1.02 6.61
CA THR A 79 2.63 -1.65 7.91
C THR A 79 3.16 -0.81 9.06
N TRP A 80 2.45 -0.84 10.17
CA TRP A 80 2.86 -0.16 11.40
C TRP A 80 2.39 -0.92 12.64
N ILE A 81 3.00 -0.61 13.77
CA ILE A 81 2.60 -1.10 15.09
C ILE A 81 2.03 0.08 15.87
N ALA A 82 0.92 -0.11 16.57
CA ALA A 82 0.48 0.82 17.62
C ALA A 82 0.60 0.13 18.97
N ALA A 83 1.33 0.73 19.89
CA ALA A 83 1.47 0.22 21.25
C ALA A 83 0.98 1.25 22.27
N LYS A 84 0.30 0.75 23.29
CA LYS A 84 -0.18 1.52 24.44
C LYS A 84 0.26 0.78 25.71
N PRO A 85 1.13 1.37 26.55
CA PRO A 85 1.45 0.81 27.87
C PRO A 85 0.22 0.73 28.78
N ALA A 86 0.29 -0.09 29.82
CA ALA A 86 -0.76 -0.13 30.85
C ALA A 86 -0.94 1.25 31.48
N GLY A 87 -2.20 1.66 31.69
CA GLY A 87 -2.56 2.96 32.26
C GLY A 87 -2.33 4.17 31.34
N ALA A 88 -1.78 4.02 30.13
CA ALA A 88 -1.58 5.15 29.23
C ALA A 88 -2.88 5.64 28.58
N ASP A 89 -2.96 6.94 28.31
CA ASP A 89 -4.09 7.62 27.68
C ASP A 89 -4.01 7.69 26.14
N ARG A 90 -2.91 7.20 25.56
CA ARG A 90 -2.67 7.26 24.11
C ARG A 90 -1.84 6.09 23.60
N TYR A 91 -1.99 5.83 22.31
CA TYR A 91 -1.14 4.92 21.56
C TYR A 91 0.07 5.66 20.99
N THR A 92 1.22 4.99 20.99
CA THR A 92 2.39 5.35 20.18
C THR A 92 2.38 4.52 18.90
N ARG A 93 2.51 5.18 17.76
CA ARG A 93 2.61 4.53 16.45
C ARG A 93 4.09 4.41 16.07
N TYR A 94 4.48 3.21 15.67
CA TYR A 94 5.82 2.87 15.19
C TYR A 94 5.70 2.41 13.73
N GLU A 95 6.33 3.14 12.82
CA GLU A 95 6.26 2.87 11.39
C GLU A 95 7.56 3.25 10.71
N VAL A 96 7.95 2.51 9.66
CA VAL A 96 9.17 2.81 8.93
C VAL A 96 8.87 3.73 7.75
N ILE A 97 9.43 4.94 7.75
CA ILE A 97 9.22 5.91 6.66
C ILE A 97 10.55 6.25 5.96
N GLY A 98 10.73 5.69 4.76
CA GLY A 98 12.01 5.73 4.05
C GLY A 98 12.50 7.11 3.63
N TRP A 99 11.64 8.13 3.48
CA TRP A 99 12.09 9.48 3.11
C TRP A 99 12.80 10.20 4.25
N GLN A 100 12.43 9.96 5.52
CA GLN A 100 13.09 10.60 6.65
C GLN A 100 14.50 10.00 6.83
N ALA A 101 14.60 8.67 6.71
CA ALA A 101 15.87 7.96 6.76
C ALA A 101 16.85 8.42 5.66
N ARG A 102 16.37 8.66 4.43
CA ARG A 102 17.19 9.20 3.33
C ARG A 102 17.71 10.62 3.60
N GLY A 103 17.03 11.38 4.45
CA GLY A 103 17.47 12.70 4.92
C GLY A 103 18.38 12.66 6.15
N GLY A 104 18.82 11.48 6.60
CA GLY A 104 19.68 11.31 7.78
C GLY A 104 18.94 11.31 9.13
N GLY A 105 17.61 11.30 9.12
CA GLY A 105 16.79 11.20 10.33
C GLY A 105 16.54 9.76 10.77
N SER A 106 15.75 9.60 11.84
CA SER A 106 15.21 8.30 12.24
C SER A 106 14.43 7.67 11.08
N ALA A 107 14.38 6.34 11.05
CA ALA A 107 13.48 5.62 10.15
C ALA A 107 12.13 5.33 10.81
N VAL A 108 12.04 5.45 12.15
CA VAL A 108 10.91 5.09 13.02
C VAL A 108 10.51 6.26 13.90
#